data_AF-A0BWU8-F1
#
_entry.id   AF-A0BWU8-F1
#
_cell.length_a   1.000
_cell.length_b   1.000
_cell.length_c   1.000
_cell.angle_alpha   90.00
_cell.angle_beta   90.00
_cell.angle_gamma   90.00
#
_symmetry.space_group_name_H-M   'P 1'
#
loop_
_entity.id
_entity.type
_entity.pdbx_description
1 polymer ?
#
loop_
_entity_poly.entity_id
_entity_poly.type
_entity_poly.pdbx_seq_one_letter_code
_entity_poly.pdbx_strand_id
1 'polypeptide(L)'
;MFSSEESTLELSPQFITDVIILKITPFTSVEHIKHIFSTPNLRCCILECYHFGEMPHNQDLYNALLQAQSSKGIILIQISQCIKGQPIKNFKKIMNGIIVQYDITPESALAKIGYLLGKGFTNQEIIEKFPQNLQGETESVRQFEKFEGQKQHFIQTILETLQKTSGDEQISQNMDIMNKYIIPNLGCFLATTGQLDLIKDLRKNEGNLNIPDFDGRTILHLAAASKQIEIIKYLIEEVHVNINPVDYLGYSPMYDILISRDKELILFFQQNGGVIEAPHQVMVDLILTAGLKGDLQILELIFHGGIKNLNEFVNVDSRNIGHMAVMATNSKIIRFLRFTAKFNFSERDRWGNTPYENAIEIKSKKIKVQNLNDVAIEEIIEMLQTIGND
;
A
#
# COMPACT_ATOMS: atom_id res chain seq x y z
N MET A 1 -41.93 2.61 12.75
CA MET A 1 -43.07 2.74 11.83
C MET A 1 -42.57 2.40 10.44
N PHE A 2 -42.77 1.16 9.99
CA PHE A 2 -42.64 0.84 8.57
C PHE A 2 -44.00 1.14 7.95
N SER A 3 -44.04 2.05 6.98
CA SER A 3 -45.24 2.36 6.22
C SER A 3 -45.67 1.12 5.44
N SER A 4 -46.85 0.60 5.77
CA SER A 4 -47.54 -0.45 5.04
C SER A 4 -48.14 0.11 3.74
N GLU A 5 -47.29 0.56 2.82
CA GLU A 5 -47.71 0.70 1.42
C GLU A 5 -47.51 -0.67 0.77
N GLU A 6 -48.61 -1.40 0.58
CA GLU A 6 -48.64 -2.64 -0.21
C GLU A 6 -48.30 -2.29 -1.66
N SER A 7 -47.00 -2.26 -1.98
CA SER A 7 -46.55 -2.19 -3.37
C SER A 7 -47.01 -3.46 -4.09
N THR A 8 -47.80 -3.28 -5.15
CA THR A 8 -48.22 -4.37 -6.03
C THR A 8 -46.98 -4.99 -6.69
N LEU A 9 -46.80 -6.30 -6.52
CA LEU A 9 -45.70 -7.03 -7.14
C LEU A 9 -45.89 -7.05 -8.66
N GLU A 10 -45.15 -6.19 -9.37
CA GLU A 10 -45.08 -6.20 -10.83
C GLU A 10 -44.01 -7.20 -11.31
N LEU A 11 -44.44 -8.27 -11.98
CA LEU A 11 -43.55 -9.23 -12.61
C LEU A 11 -43.28 -8.82 -14.07
N SER A 12 -42.01 -8.64 -14.43
CA SER A 12 -41.55 -8.47 -15.82
C SER A 12 -40.99 -9.80 -16.33
N PRO A 13 -41.74 -10.62 -17.09
CA PRO A 13 -41.33 -11.98 -17.47
C PRO A 13 -40.35 -12.04 -18.65
N GLN A 14 -40.06 -10.92 -19.31
CA GLN A 14 -39.11 -10.88 -20.42
C GLN A 14 -37.68 -10.85 -19.90
N PHE A 15 -37.00 -11.99 -20.02
CA PHE A 15 -35.57 -12.08 -19.78
C PHE A 15 -34.80 -11.46 -20.94
N ILE A 16 -33.93 -10.50 -20.65
CA ILE A 16 -33.19 -9.77 -21.69
C ILE A 16 -31.91 -10.50 -21.99
N THR A 17 -31.80 -11.02 -23.22
CA THR A 17 -30.62 -11.72 -23.74
C THR A 17 -29.64 -10.78 -24.44
N ASP A 18 -29.97 -9.50 -24.54
CA ASP A 18 -29.26 -8.49 -25.33
C ASP A 18 -28.09 -7.85 -24.57
N VAL A 19 -27.53 -8.57 -23.59
CA VAL A 19 -26.45 -8.11 -22.72
C VAL A 19 -25.31 -9.13 -22.77
N ILE A 20 -24.08 -8.64 -22.95
CA ILE A 20 -22.89 -9.48 -22.89
C ILE A 20 -21.93 -8.99 -21.80
N ILE A 21 -21.23 -9.93 -21.17
CA ILE A 21 -20.08 -9.65 -20.31
C ILE A 21 -18.83 -9.98 -21.11
N LEU A 22 -17.92 -9.02 -21.21
CA LEU A 22 -16.68 -9.15 -21.96
C LEU A 22 -15.48 -8.86 -21.07
N LYS A 23 -14.60 -9.84 -20.94
CA LYS A 23 -13.33 -9.69 -20.23
C LYS A 23 -12.30 -8.99 -21.12
N ILE A 24 -11.84 -7.83 -20.70
CA ILE A 24 -10.83 -7.03 -21.40
C ILE A 24 -9.46 -7.28 -20.77
N THR A 25 -8.57 -7.88 -21.54
CA THR A 25 -7.15 -8.12 -21.19
C THR A 25 -6.21 -7.30 -22.08
N PRO A 26 -4.92 -7.17 -21.72
CA PRO A 26 -3.92 -6.53 -22.59
C PRO A 26 -3.80 -7.14 -23.99
N PHE A 27 -4.24 -8.39 -24.19
CA PHE A 27 -4.17 -9.12 -25.46
C PHE A 27 -5.49 -9.10 -26.25
N THR A 28 -6.46 -8.29 -25.84
CA THR A 28 -7.77 -8.22 -26.51
C THR A 28 -7.64 -7.62 -27.91
N SER A 29 -8.02 -8.38 -28.93
CA SER A 29 -7.98 -7.94 -30.33
C SER A 29 -9.15 -7.01 -30.67
N VAL A 30 -8.85 -5.90 -31.37
CA VAL A 30 -9.86 -4.95 -31.87
C VAL A 30 -10.83 -5.64 -32.83
N GLU A 31 -10.38 -6.60 -33.63
CA GLU A 31 -11.26 -7.34 -34.56
C GLU A 31 -12.28 -8.22 -33.81
N HIS A 32 -11.87 -8.86 -32.71
CA HIS A 32 -12.81 -9.62 -31.87
C HIS A 32 -13.90 -8.72 -31.29
N ILE A 33 -13.56 -7.51 -30.86
CA ILE A 33 -14.53 -6.52 -30.37
C ILE A 33 -15.54 -6.14 -31.45
N LYS A 34 -15.06 -5.84 -32.66
CA LYS A 34 -15.92 -5.50 -33.79
C LYS A 34 -16.88 -6.65 -34.12
N HIS A 35 -16.40 -7.89 -34.09
CA HIS A 35 -17.23 -9.07 -34.30
C HIS A 35 -18.29 -9.23 -33.20
N ILE A 36 -17.92 -9.08 -31.93
CA ILE A 36 -18.87 -9.16 -30.81
C ILE A 36 -19.95 -8.07 -30.95
N PHE A 37 -19.56 -6.84 -31.27
CA PHE A 37 -20.50 -5.74 -31.48
C PHE A 37 -21.26 -5.81 -32.82
N SER A 38 -20.98 -6.81 -33.67
CA SER A 38 -21.80 -7.12 -34.83
C SER A 38 -23.02 -8.00 -34.49
N THR A 39 -23.08 -8.53 -33.25
CA THR A 39 -24.21 -9.33 -32.76
C THR A 39 -25.54 -8.57 -32.89
N PRO A 40 -26.55 -9.14 -33.56
CA PRO A 40 -27.86 -8.52 -33.69
C PRO A 40 -28.48 -8.20 -32.32
N ASN A 41 -29.13 -7.05 -32.22
CA ASN A 41 -29.89 -6.59 -31.06
C ASN A 41 -29.10 -6.40 -29.76
N LEU A 42 -27.76 -6.49 -29.76
CA LEU A 42 -26.96 -6.23 -28.56
C LEU A 42 -27.22 -4.81 -28.04
N ARG A 43 -27.69 -4.70 -26.80
CA ARG A 43 -28.04 -3.42 -26.16
C ARG A 43 -27.01 -2.96 -25.14
N CYS A 44 -26.34 -3.88 -24.45
CA CYS A 44 -25.35 -3.53 -23.44
C CYS A 44 -24.14 -4.47 -23.44
N CYS A 45 -22.97 -3.91 -23.16
CA CYS A 45 -21.73 -4.65 -22.92
C CYS A 45 -21.14 -4.25 -21.58
N ILE A 46 -21.01 -5.23 -20.68
CA ILE A 46 -20.32 -5.11 -19.41
C ILE A 46 -18.85 -5.45 -19.65
N LEU A 47 -17.95 -4.50 -19.45
CA LEU A 47 -16.51 -4.60 -19.65
C LEU A 47 -15.84 -4.94 -18.32
N GLU A 48 -15.37 -6.18 -18.22
CA GLU A 48 -14.61 -6.67 -17.07
C GLU A 48 -13.12 -6.47 -17.35
N CYS A 49 -12.60 -5.30 -16.98
CA CYS A 49 -11.19 -4.94 -17.23
C CYS A 49 -10.25 -5.69 -16.27
N TYR A 50 -9.08 -6.09 -16.78
CA TYR A 50 -8.04 -6.76 -16.03
C TYR A 50 -7.50 -5.90 -14.86
N HIS A 51 -7.04 -6.55 -13.78
CA HIS A 51 -6.42 -5.90 -12.61
C HIS A 51 -7.39 -5.00 -11.83
N PHE A 52 -7.01 -3.76 -11.46
CA PHE A 52 -7.85 -2.82 -10.69
C PHE A 52 -9.03 -2.22 -11.48
N GLY A 53 -9.36 -2.80 -12.66
CA GLY A 53 -10.46 -2.34 -13.50
C GLY A 53 -10.08 -1.22 -14.47
N GLU A 54 -8.80 -1.01 -14.77
CA GLU A 54 -8.35 -0.01 -15.75
C GLU A 54 -8.42 -0.55 -17.18
N MET A 55 -8.87 0.30 -18.12
CA MET A 55 -8.88 -0.03 -19.55
C MET A 55 -7.42 -0.10 -20.07
N PRO A 56 -7.05 -1.07 -20.93
CA PRO A 56 -5.73 -1.10 -21.54
C PRO A 56 -5.41 0.22 -22.25
N HIS A 57 -4.13 0.64 -22.22
CA HIS A 57 -3.63 1.78 -22.99
C HIS A 57 -3.53 1.45 -24.49
N ASN A 58 -4.65 1.11 -25.11
CA ASN A 58 -4.80 0.81 -26.52
C ASN A 58 -5.89 1.73 -27.11
N GLN A 59 -5.45 2.74 -27.87
CA GLN A 59 -6.35 3.76 -28.42
C GLN A 59 -7.33 3.19 -29.44
N ASP A 60 -6.91 2.19 -30.24
CA ASP A 60 -7.76 1.59 -31.27
C ASP A 60 -8.89 0.76 -30.65
N LEU A 61 -8.59 0.05 -29.55
CA LEU A 61 -9.59 -0.64 -28.75
C LEU A 61 -10.61 0.35 -28.18
N TYR A 62 -10.12 1.45 -27.60
CA TYR A 62 -10.98 2.49 -27.05
C TYR A 62 -11.87 3.14 -28.12
N ASN A 63 -11.31 3.43 -29.29
CA ASN A 63 -12.06 3.98 -30.42
C ASN A 63 -13.14 3.01 -30.92
N ALA A 64 -12.86 1.71 -30.98
CA ALA A 64 -13.84 0.70 -31.37
C ALA A 64 -15.02 0.60 -30.39
N LEU A 65 -14.76 0.74 -29.08
CA LEU A 65 -15.80 0.81 -28.05
C LEU A 65 -16.68 2.05 -28.24
N LEU A 66 -16.09 3.24 -28.37
CA LEU A 66 -16.83 4.48 -28.59
C LEU A 66 -17.60 4.49 -29.91
N GLN A 67 -17.07 3.85 -30.96
CA GLN A 67 -17.77 3.67 -32.23
C GLN A 67 -19.01 2.79 -32.05
N ALA A 68 -18.92 1.69 -31.30
CA ALA A 68 -20.06 0.82 -31.02
C ALA A 68 -21.15 1.56 -30.24
N GLN A 69 -20.76 2.38 -29.26
CA GLN A 69 -21.68 3.22 -28.50
C GLN A 69 -22.37 4.26 -29.41
N SER A 70 -21.62 5.01 -30.20
CA SER A 70 -22.16 6.11 -31.01
C SER A 70 -22.97 5.66 -32.22
N SER A 71 -22.54 4.59 -32.91
CA SER A 71 -23.18 4.12 -34.15
C SER A 71 -24.33 3.14 -33.92
N LYS A 72 -24.28 2.35 -32.84
CA LYS A 72 -25.27 1.30 -32.55
C LYS A 72 -26.05 1.53 -31.26
N GLY A 73 -25.69 2.55 -30.48
CA GLY A 73 -26.37 2.84 -29.21
C GLY A 73 -26.10 1.79 -28.12
N ILE A 74 -25.01 1.02 -28.22
CA ILE A 74 -24.66 0.02 -27.22
C ILE A 74 -24.23 0.71 -25.93
N ILE A 75 -24.86 0.36 -24.81
CA ILE A 75 -24.49 0.84 -23.49
C ILE A 75 -23.22 0.13 -23.04
N LEU A 76 -22.20 0.89 -22.62
CA LEU A 76 -20.94 0.35 -22.15
C LEU A 76 -20.81 0.56 -20.64
N ILE A 77 -20.59 -0.53 -19.90
CA ILE A 77 -20.48 -0.53 -18.45
C ILE A 77 -19.15 -1.16 -18.05
N GLN A 78 -18.19 -0.36 -17.64
CA GLN A 78 -16.91 -0.83 -17.12
C GLN A 78 -17.03 -1.12 -15.62
N ILE A 79 -16.71 -2.36 -15.23
CA ILE A 79 -16.72 -2.80 -13.82
C ILE A 79 -15.30 -3.11 -13.33
N SER A 80 -15.02 -2.86 -12.05
CA SER A 80 -13.74 -3.23 -11.41
C SER A 80 -13.78 -4.64 -10.83
N GLN A 81 -12.63 -5.34 -10.81
CA GLN A 81 -12.49 -6.67 -10.20
C GLN A 81 -11.99 -6.61 -8.74
N CYS A 82 -12.08 -5.46 -8.08
CA CYS A 82 -11.49 -5.27 -6.75
C CYS A 82 -12.30 -5.99 -5.66
N ILE A 83 -11.70 -7.00 -5.01
CA ILE A 83 -12.29 -7.73 -3.87
C ILE A 83 -12.68 -6.80 -2.69
N LYS A 84 -12.05 -5.62 -2.58
CA LYS A 84 -12.27 -4.63 -1.50
C LYS A 84 -13.03 -3.36 -1.93
N GLY A 85 -13.53 -3.27 -3.16
CA GLY A 85 -14.44 -2.18 -3.59
C GLY A 85 -13.89 -0.75 -3.63
N GLN A 86 -12.60 -0.49 -3.35
CA GLN A 86 -12.11 0.89 -3.22
C GLN A 86 -11.74 1.53 -4.58
N PRO A 87 -12.25 2.74 -4.88
CA PRO A 87 -11.85 3.47 -6.08
C PRO A 87 -10.49 4.16 -5.92
N ILE A 88 -9.80 4.36 -7.04
CA ILE A 88 -8.68 5.30 -7.16
C ILE A 88 -9.22 6.73 -6.90
N LYS A 89 -8.47 7.57 -6.17
CA LYS A 89 -8.87 8.98 -5.88
C LYS A 89 -9.19 9.73 -7.19
N ASN A 90 -10.24 10.56 -7.18
CA ASN A 90 -10.79 11.34 -8.32
C ASN A 90 -11.61 10.56 -9.36
N PHE A 91 -12.48 9.66 -8.88
CA PHE A 91 -13.36 8.87 -9.72
C PHE A 91 -14.48 9.67 -10.40
N LYS A 92 -14.65 9.52 -11.73
CA LYS A 92 -15.83 9.98 -12.49
C LYS A 92 -16.72 8.79 -12.85
N LYS A 93 -17.99 8.84 -12.45
CA LYS A 93 -19.00 7.80 -12.73
C LYS A 93 -19.25 7.56 -14.22
N ILE A 94 -18.99 8.57 -15.05
CA ILE A 94 -19.16 8.51 -16.50
C ILE A 94 -17.91 9.09 -17.17
N MET A 95 -17.31 8.35 -18.08
CA MET A 95 -16.17 8.79 -18.89
C MET A 95 -16.48 8.60 -20.37
N ASN A 96 -16.63 9.71 -21.11
CA ASN A 96 -16.97 9.70 -22.55
C ASN A 96 -18.21 8.85 -22.88
N GLY A 97 -19.21 8.84 -22.00
CA GLY A 97 -20.44 8.05 -22.17
C GLY A 97 -20.34 6.59 -21.72
N ILE A 98 -19.16 6.11 -21.33
CA ILE A 98 -18.99 4.80 -20.69
C ILE A 98 -19.34 4.95 -19.21
N ILE A 99 -20.26 4.13 -18.74
CA ILE A 99 -20.59 4.02 -17.32
C ILE A 99 -19.44 3.29 -16.65
N VAL A 100 -18.86 3.87 -15.61
CA VAL A 100 -17.83 3.21 -14.82
C VAL A 100 -18.43 2.91 -13.47
N GLN A 101 -18.32 1.68 -13.00
CA GLN A 101 -18.88 1.25 -11.73
C GLN A 101 -17.84 0.45 -10.94
N TYR A 102 -17.61 0.89 -9.72
CA TYR A 102 -16.78 0.19 -8.74
C TYR A 102 -17.70 -0.51 -7.73
N ASP A 103 -17.19 -1.56 -7.08
CA ASP A 103 -17.90 -2.28 -6.03
C ASP A 103 -19.24 -2.89 -6.49
N ILE A 104 -19.19 -3.60 -7.63
CA ILE A 104 -20.29 -4.40 -8.16
C ILE A 104 -19.73 -5.69 -8.76
N THR A 105 -20.36 -6.83 -8.48
CA THR A 105 -19.98 -8.08 -9.15
C THR A 105 -20.54 -8.11 -10.57
N PRO A 106 -19.96 -8.90 -11.50
CA PRO A 106 -20.51 -9.08 -12.84
C PRO A 106 -21.97 -9.54 -12.83
N GLU A 107 -22.35 -10.42 -11.90
CA GLU A 107 -23.72 -10.92 -11.73
C GLU A 107 -24.67 -9.82 -11.27
N SER A 108 -24.27 -9.01 -10.29
CA SER A 108 -25.06 -7.86 -9.83
C SER A 108 -25.21 -6.80 -10.93
N ALA A 109 -24.15 -6.54 -11.70
CA ALA A 109 -24.20 -5.64 -12.84
C ALA A 109 -25.16 -6.16 -13.92
N LEU A 110 -25.11 -7.45 -14.23
CA LEU A 110 -26.01 -8.12 -15.18
C LEU A 110 -27.48 -8.06 -14.71
N ALA A 111 -27.74 -8.36 -13.43
CA ALA A 111 -29.08 -8.30 -12.86
C ALA A 111 -29.63 -6.87 -12.91
N LYS A 112 -28.80 -5.88 -12.54
CA LYS A 112 -29.17 -4.47 -12.54
C LYS A 112 -29.49 -3.93 -13.93
N ILE A 113 -28.64 -4.22 -14.92
CA ILE A 113 -28.90 -3.78 -16.28
C ILE A 113 -30.11 -4.51 -16.88
N GLY A 114 -30.27 -5.81 -16.58
CA GLY A 114 -31.45 -6.58 -16.96
C GLY A 114 -32.74 -5.97 -16.40
N TYR A 115 -32.74 -5.57 -15.13
CA TYR A 115 -33.85 -4.87 -14.50
C TYR A 115 -34.16 -3.53 -15.19
N LEU A 116 -33.15 -2.68 -15.41
CA LEU A 116 -33.34 -1.36 -16.01
C LEU A 116 -33.86 -1.45 -17.46
N LEU A 117 -33.26 -2.33 -18.25
CA LEU A 117 -33.71 -2.60 -19.62
C LEU A 117 -35.14 -3.17 -19.61
N GLY A 118 -35.47 -4.04 -18.65
CA GLY A 118 -36.77 -4.71 -18.53
C GLY A 118 -37.90 -3.77 -18.08
N LYS A 119 -37.56 -2.66 -17.41
CA LYS A 119 -38.49 -1.56 -17.11
C LYS A 119 -38.68 -0.61 -18.30
N GLY A 120 -37.97 -0.81 -19.41
CA GLY A 120 -38.13 -0.02 -20.62
C GLY A 120 -37.44 1.35 -20.57
N PHE A 121 -36.48 1.55 -19.65
CA PHE A 121 -35.71 2.79 -19.59
C PHE A 121 -34.93 3.03 -20.90
N THR A 122 -34.85 4.30 -21.29
CA THR A 122 -34.03 4.76 -22.41
C THR A 122 -32.55 4.66 -22.06
N ASN A 123 -31.68 4.65 -23.09
CA ASN A 123 -30.23 4.58 -22.87
C ASN A 123 -29.72 5.73 -21.99
N GLN A 124 -30.29 6.93 -22.11
CA GLN A 124 -29.90 8.08 -21.29
C GLN A 124 -30.31 7.88 -19.83
N GLU A 125 -31.53 7.43 -19.57
CA GLU A 125 -31.98 7.12 -18.21
C GLU A 125 -31.16 5.99 -17.58
N ILE A 126 -30.73 5.00 -18.36
CA ILE A 126 -29.85 3.93 -17.88
C ILE A 126 -28.48 4.49 -17.50
N ILE A 127 -27.90 5.37 -18.32
CA ILE A 127 -26.63 6.04 -18.00
C ILE A 127 -26.72 6.84 -16.69
N GLU A 128 -27.87 7.44 -16.41
CA GLU A 128 -28.11 8.21 -15.18
C GLU A 128 -28.43 7.33 -13.95
N LYS A 129 -29.16 6.22 -14.14
CA LYS A 129 -29.65 5.36 -13.05
C LYS A 129 -28.68 4.23 -12.68
N PHE A 130 -27.95 3.67 -13.65
CA PHE A 130 -27.05 2.54 -13.39
C PHE A 130 -25.96 2.86 -12.33
N PRO A 131 -25.38 4.09 -12.26
CA PRO A 131 -24.39 4.42 -11.23
C PRO A 131 -24.96 4.66 -9.81
N GLN A 132 -26.28 4.55 -9.62
CA GLN A 132 -26.96 4.79 -8.34
C GLN A 132 -27.31 3.46 -7.67
N ASN A 133 -27.18 3.35 -6.35
CA ASN A 133 -27.64 2.16 -5.62
C ASN A 133 -29.18 2.09 -5.70
N LEU A 134 -29.73 1.01 -6.28
CA LEU A 134 -31.17 0.83 -6.43
C LEU A 134 -31.76 0.03 -5.27
N GLN A 135 -31.14 -1.08 -4.86
CA GLN A 135 -31.65 -2.07 -3.90
C GLN A 135 -30.54 -2.79 -3.10
N GLY A 136 -29.36 -2.18 -2.95
CA GLY A 136 -28.24 -2.74 -2.18
C GLY A 136 -27.22 -3.51 -3.02
N GLU A 137 -27.30 -3.44 -4.34
CA GLU A 137 -26.41 -4.15 -5.27
C GLU A 137 -24.99 -3.56 -5.35
N THR A 138 -24.82 -2.34 -4.82
CA THR A 138 -23.54 -1.65 -4.65
C THR A 138 -23.55 -1.02 -3.26
N GLU A 139 -22.45 -1.04 -2.50
CA GLU A 139 -22.40 -0.15 -1.35
C GLU A 139 -22.42 1.29 -1.88
N SER A 140 -23.30 2.15 -1.34
CA SER A 140 -23.07 3.59 -1.52
C SER A 140 -21.65 3.84 -1.05
N VAL A 141 -20.79 4.45 -1.88
CA VAL A 141 -19.41 4.82 -1.48
C VAL A 141 -19.51 5.25 -0.04
N ARG A 142 -19.04 4.39 0.88
CA ARG A 142 -18.89 4.82 2.24
C ARG A 142 -17.88 5.94 2.05
N GLN A 143 -18.36 7.19 2.07
CA GLN A 143 -17.64 8.14 2.87
C GLN A 143 -17.50 7.36 4.16
N PHE A 144 -16.30 6.83 4.40
CA PHE A 144 -15.89 6.67 5.76
C PHE A 144 -16.15 8.08 6.28
N GLU A 145 -17.31 8.29 6.88
CA GLU A 145 -17.45 9.28 7.91
C GLU A 145 -16.27 8.91 8.76
N LYS A 146 -15.20 9.71 8.61
CA LYS A 146 -14.12 9.66 9.55
C LYS A 146 -14.88 9.81 10.84
N PHE A 147 -14.92 8.74 11.62
CA PHE A 147 -15.48 8.75 12.97
C PHE A 147 -14.84 10.00 13.61
N GLU A 148 -15.46 11.18 13.65
CA GLU A 148 -14.76 12.40 14.10
C GLU A 148 -15.59 13.08 15.18
N GLY A 149 -16.93 12.95 15.13
CA GLY A 149 -17.83 13.47 16.18
C GLY A 149 -18.11 12.48 17.33
N GLN A 150 -18.40 11.20 17.04
CA GLN A 150 -18.79 10.22 18.07
C GLN A 150 -17.60 9.51 18.75
N LYS A 151 -16.35 9.76 18.29
CA LYS A 151 -15.14 9.11 18.83
C LYS A 151 -14.90 9.43 20.29
N GLN A 152 -14.92 10.71 20.63
CA GLN A 152 -14.59 11.13 21.99
C GLN A 152 -15.58 10.55 22.98
N HIS A 153 -16.88 10.54 22.69
CA HIS A 153 -17.85 9.95 23.62
C HIS A 153 -17.63 8.44 23.77
N PHE A 154 -17.42 7.68 22.69
CA PHE A 154 -17.18 6.24 22.79
C PHE A 154 -15.90 5.92 23.57
N ILE A 155 -14.82 6.64 23.27
CA ILE A 155 -13.53 6.48 23.97
C ILE A 155 -13.67 6.90 25.43
N GLN A 156 -14.36 8.01 25.70
CA GLN A 156 -14.65 8.49 27.05
C GLN A 156 -15.49 7.48 27.82
N THR A 157 -16.50 6.86 27.21
CA THR A 157 -17.31 5.82 27.84
C THR A 157 -16.48 4.57 28.15
N ILE A 158 -15.56 4.18 27.28
CA ILE A 158 -14.59 3.11 27.57
C ILE A 158 -13.72 3.52 28.77
N LEU A 159 -13.15 4.72 28.77
CA LEU A 159 -12.32 5.24 29.86
C LEU A 159 -13.09 5.33 31.20
N GLU A 160 -14.33 5.79 31.18
CA GLU A 160 -15.21 5.84 32.36
C GLU A 160 -15.56 4.44 32.87
N THR A 161 -15.74 3.48 31.96
CA THR A 161 -15.96 2.08 32.34
C THR A 161 -14.73 1.52 33.03
N LEU A 162 -13.52 1.82 32.53
CA LEU A 162 -12.26 1.45 33.16
C LEU A 162 -12.10 2.08 34.57
N GLN A 163 -12.51 3.34 34.74
CA GLN A 163 -12.45 4.04 36.03
C GLN A 163 -13.38 3.42 37.09
N LYS A 164 -14.63 3.09 36.69
CA LYS A 164 -15.64 2.51 37.60
C LYS A 164 -15.31 1.09 38.04
N THR A 165 -14.40 0.42 37.33
CA THR A 165 -13.96 -0.94 37.62
C THR A 165 -12.68 -0.96 38.46
N SER A 166 -12.47 -0.10 39.44
CA SER A 166 -11.31 -0.20 40.36
C SER A 166 -11.77 -0.65 41.76
N GLY A 167 -11.75 -1.97 42.05
CA GLY A 167 -12.06 -2.47 43.41
C GLY A 167 -12.38 -3.96 43.69
N ASP A 168 -12.82 -4.78 42.73
CA ASP A 168 -13.29 -6.17 42.96
C ASP A 168 -12.45 -7.25 42.24
N GLU A 169 -12.33 -8.48 42.78
CA GLU A 169 -11.58 -9.58 42.13
C GLU A 169 -12.11 -9.98 40.73
N GLN A 170 -13.41 -9.77 40.46
CA GLN A 170 -14.03 -10.01 39.16
C GLN A 170 -13.49 -9.06 38.06
N ILE A 171 -12.83 -7.98 38.48
CA ILE A 171 -12.29 -6.93 37.62
C ILE A 171 -11.00 -7.35 36.95
N SER A 172 -10.14 -8.14 37.60
CA SER A 172 -8.89 -8.59 36.99
C SER A 172 -9.17 -9.29 35.66
N GLN A 173 -10.20 -10.13 35.61
CA GLN A 173 -10.62 -10.83 34.39
C GLN A 173 -11.16 -9.86 33.32
N ASN A 174 -11.93 -8.84 33.70
CA ASN A 174 -12.42 -7.84 32.75
C ASN A 174 -11.27 -6.98 32.20
N MET A 175 -10.31 -6.59 33.04
CA MET A 175 -9.12 -5.85 32.63
C MET A 175 -8.22 -6.70 31.73
N ASP A 176 -8.12 -8.01 31.96
CA ASP A 176 -7.41 -8.93 31.07
C ASP A 176 -8.05 -8.98 29.69
N ILE A 177 -9.39 -9.07 29.60
CA ILE A 177 -10.13 -9.03 28.33
C ILE A 177 -9.91 -7.68 27.63
N MET A 178 -10.02 -6.57 28.36
CA MET A 178 -9.81 -5.23 27.82
C MET A 178 -8.38 -5.08 27.27
N ASN A 179 -7.37 -5.42 28.06
CA ASN A 179 -5.97 -5.37 27.68
C ASN A 179 -5.66 -6.30 26.50
N LYS A 180 -6.36 -7.42 26.38
CA LYS A 180 -6.18 -8.36 25.28
C LYS A 180 -6.83 -7.92 23.97
N TYR A 181 -8.02 -7.31 24.01
CA TYR A 181 -8.82 -7.10 22.79
C TYR A 181 -9.12 -5.63 22.46
N ILE A 182 -9.21 -4.76 23.45
CA ILE A 182 -9.68 -3.38 23.26
C ILE A 182 -8.51 -2.38 23.32
N ILE A 183 -7.69 -2.44 24.37
CA ILE A 183 -6.59 -1.50 24.60
C ILE A 183 -5.58 -1.47 23.44
N PRO A 184 -5.16 -2.61 22.83
CA PRO A 184 -4.19 -2.57 21.73
C PRO A 184 -4.74 -1.84 20.52
N ASN A 185 -5.95 -2.20 20.09
CA ASN A 185 -6.61 -1.59 18.93
C ASN A 185 -6.91 -0.10 19.15
N LEU A 186 -7.45 0.23 20.33
CA LEU A 186 -7.74 1.62 20.70
C LEU A 186 -6.45 2.44 20.80
N GLY A 187 -5.43 1.93 21.48
CA GLY A 187 -4.12 2.59 21.63
C GLY A 187 -3.47 2.84 20.27
N CYS A 188 -3.41 1.83 19.40
CA CYS A 188 -2.89 1.95 18.04
C CYS A 188 -3.65 3.00 17.21
N PHE A 189 -4.98 3.03 17.34
CA PHE A 189 -5.82 4.03 16.69
C PHE A 189 -5.55 5.46 17.23
N LEU A 190 -5.48 5.63 18.55
CA LEU A 190 -5.16 6.92 19.20
C LEU A 190 -3.78 7.41 18.80
N ALA A 191 -2.80 6.51 18.74
CA ALA A 191 -1.45 6.82 18.26
C ALA A 191 -1.48 7.31 16.82
N THR A 192 -2.13 6.58 15.91
CA THR A 192 -2.26 6.99 14.51
C THR A 192 -2.85 8.39 14.36
N THR A 193 -3.83 8.73 15.20
CA THR A 193 -4.54 10.03 15.16
C THR A 193 -3.93 11.14 16.01
N GLY A 194 -2.84 10.88 16.73
CA GLY A 194 -2.13 11.91 17.50
C GLY A 194 -2.81 12.30 18.82
N GLN A 195 -3.70 11.47 19.37
CA GLN A 195 -4.49 11.79 20.56
C GLN A 195 -3.74 11.47 21.87
N LEU A 196 -2.67 12.21 22.15
CA LEU A 196 -1.79 11.98 23.31
C LEU A 196 -2.53 12.01 24.65
N ASP A 197 -3.43 12.96 24.87
CA ASP A 197 -4.14 13.09 26.15
C ASP A 197 -4.97 11.84 26.47
N LEU A 198 -5.63 11.26 25.46
CA LEU A 198 -6.41 10.05 25.62
C LEU A 198 -5.52 8.82 25.83
N ILE A 199 -4.31 8.79 25.28
CA ILE A 199 -3.31 7.74 25.58
C ILE A 199 -2.84 7.85 27.03
N LYS A 200 -2.61 9.08 27.53
CA LYS A 200 -2.27 9.33 28.93
C LYS A 200 -3.39 8.87 29.86
N ASP A 201 -4.65 9.14 29.51
CA ASP A 201 -5.80 8.69 30.30
C ASP A 201 -5.97 7.16 30.24
N LEU A 202 -5.72 6.53 29.09
CA LEU A 202 -5.70 5.08 28.96
C LEU A 202 -4.66 4.45 29.90
N ARG A 203 -3.48 5.05 30.00
CA ARG A 203 -2.41 4.60 30.90
C ARG A 203 -2.75 4.80 32.37
N LYS A 204 -3.33 5.95 32.75
CA LYS A 204 -3.78 6.22 34.13
C LYS A 204 -4.81 5.19 34.60
N ASN A 205 -5.66 4.72 33.69
CA ASN A 205 -6.66 3.68 33.96
C ASN A 205 -6.09 2.26 33.76
N GLU A 206 -4.82 2.05 34.06
CA GLU A 206 -4.13 0.74 34.03
C GLU A 206 -4.11 0.02 32.67
N GLY A 207 -4.36 0.74 31.57
CA GLY A 207 -4.22 0.20 30.22
C GLY A 207 -2.76 -0.18 29.91
N ASN A 208 -2.56 -1.42 29.44
CA ASN A 208 -1.25 -1.91 29.05
C ASN A 208 -0.92 -1.53 27.59
N LEU A 209 -0.04 -0.55 27.43
CA LEU A 209 0.38 -0.01 26.13
C LEU A 209 1.43 -0.86 25.40
N ASN A 210 1.93 -1.94 26.02
CA ASN A 210 2.91 -2.85 25.39
C ASN A 210 2.26 -3.97 24.56
N ILE A 211 0.94 -4.14 24.66
CA ILE A 211 0.25 -5.25 24.01
C ILE A 211 0.04 -4.92 22.53
N PRO A 212 0.37 -5.83 21.60
CA PRO A 212 0.17 -5.63 20.18
C PRO A 212 -1.29 -5.84 19.75
N ASP A 213 -1.65 -5.25 18.62
CA ASP A 213 -2.91 -5.51 17.90
C ASP A 213 -2.89 -6.87 17.17
N PHE A 214 -3.90 -7.10 16.32
CA PHE A 214 -4.05 -8.35 15.57
C PHE A 214 -2.98 -8.59 14.48
N ASP A 215 -2.18 -7.57 14.13
CA ASP A 215 -1.06 -7.68 13.19
C ASP A 215 0.28 -7.82 13.93
N GLY A 216 0.27 -7.91 15.26
CA GLY A 216 1.47 -7.88 16.07
C GLY A 216 2.01 -6.47 16.29
N ARG A 217 1.30 -5.42 15.85
CA ARG A 217 1.77 -4.04 15.93
C ARG A 217 1.39 -3.42 17.27
N THR A 218 2.38 -2.93 17.98
CA THR A 218 2.19 -2.15 19.22
C THR A 218 1.87 -0.69 18.91
N ILE A 219 1.38 0.04 19.91
CA ILE A 219 1.14 1.48 19.83
C ILE A 219 2.35 2.27 19.31
N LEU A 220 3.57 1.81 19.61
CA LEU A 220 4.81 2.43 19.17
C LEU A 220 5.03 2.30 17.65
N HIS A 221 4.63 1.18 17.03
CA HIS A 221 4.69 1.02 15.57
C HIS A 221 3.82 2.07 14.87
N LEU A 222 2.58 2.25 15.34
CA LEU A 222 1.64 3.18 14.70
C LEU A 222 2.03 4.64 14.93
N ALA A 223 2.56 4.96 16.12
CA ALA A 223 3.10 6.27 16.41
C ALA A 223 4.31 6.58 15.52
N ALA A 224 5.22 5.61 15.34
CA ALA A 224 6.37 5.68 14.43
C ALA A 224 5.95 5.89 12.97
N ALA A 225 5.08 5.04 12.43
CA ALA A 225 4.59 5.12 11.06
C ALA A 225 3.85 6.43 10.77
N SER A 226 3.16 7.00 11.77
CA SER A 226 2.40 8.25 11.66
C SER A 226 3.19 9.49 12.05
N LYS A 227 4.49 9.37 12.41
CA LYS A 227 5.38 10.46 12.85
C LYS A 227 4.87 11.26 14.05
N GLN A 228 4.28 10.57 15.02
CA GLN A 228 3.66 11.20 16.19
C GLN A 228 4.69 11.39 17.30
N ILE A 229 5.60 12.36 17.11
CA ILE A 229 6.81 12.56 17.92
C ILE A 229 6.49 12.67 19.42
N GLU A 230 5.47 13.45 19.79
CA GLU A 230 5.12 13.67 21.20
C GLU A 230 4.57 12.40 21.87
N ILE A 231 3.87 11.55 21.11
CA ILE A 231 3.43 10.23 21.59
C ILE A 231 4.62 9.30 21.74
N ILE A 232 5.55 9.30 20.78
CA ILE A 232 6.76 8.48 20.83
C ILE A 232 7.59 8.83 22.08
N LYS A 233 7.84 10.12 22.33
CA LYS A 233 8.58 10.59 23.51
C LYS A 233 7.88 10.13 24.79
N TYR A 234 6.57 10.36 24.91
CA TYR A 234 5.79 9.90 26.07
C TYR A 234 5.93 8.39 26.29
N LEU A 235 5.79 7.58 25.24
CA LEU A 235 5.85 6.12 25.34
C LEU A 235 7.24 5.62 25.77
N ILE A 236 8.32 6.22 25.27
CA ILE A 236 9.70 5.78 25.54
C ILE A 236 10.21 6.35 26.87
N GLU A 237 10.02 7.64 27.10
CA GLU A 237 10.64 8.38 28.22
C GLU A 237 9.81 8.33 29.50
N GLU A 238 8.47 8.29 29.42
CA GLU A 238 7.60 8.30 30.60
C GLU A 238 6.97 6.92 30.88
N VAL A 239 6.54 6.19 29.84
CA VAL A 239 5.89 4.88 30.00
C VAL A 239 6.89 3.72 30.02
N HIS A 240 8.05 3.90 29.39
CA HIS A 240 9.08 2.87 29.20
C HIS A 240 8.54 1.61 28.50
N VAL A 241 7.82 1.80 27.39
CA VAL A 241 7.38 0.67 26.56
C VAL A 241 8.59 -0.06 25.96
N ASN A 242 8.39 -1.32 25.55
CA ASN A 242 9.40 -1.99 24.72
C ASN A 242 9.63 -1.16 23.45
N ILE A 243 10.87 -0.72 23.24
CA ILE A 243 11.28 0.09 22.08
C ILE A 243 11.53 -0.76 20.82
N ASN A 244 11.80 -2.06 21.00
CA ASN A 244 12.10 -3.02 19.93
C ASN A 244 11.07 -4.16 19.83
N PRO A 245 9.75 -3.87 19.82
CA PRO A 245 8.78 -4.89 19.45
C PRO A 245 8.90 -5.17 17.95
N VAL A 246 8.54 -6.38 17.53
CA VAL A 246 8.42 -6.74 16.12
C VAL A 246 7.00 -7.17 15.82
N ASP A 247 6.46 -6.74 14.69
CA ASP A 247 5.16 -7.19 14.20
C ASP A 247 5.21 -8.63 13.66
N TYR A 248 4.08 -9.20 13.22
CA TYR A 248 4.04 -10.56 12.69
C TYR A 248 4.81 -10.75 11.37
N LEU A 249 5.18 -9.64 10.70
CA LEU A 249 6.04 -9.66 9.53
C LEU A 249 7.52 -9.45 9.90
N GLY A 250 7.83 -9.24 11.18
CA GLY A 250 9.19 -9.07 11.69
C GLY A 250 9.73 -7.65 11.61
N TYR A 251 8.88 -6.63 11.43
CA TYR A 251 9.32 -5.23 11.38
C TYR A 251 9.29 -4.56 12.74
N SER A 252 10.31 -3.77 13.09
CA SER A 252 10.30 -2.89 14.27
C SER A 252 9.70 -1.51 13.99
N PRO A 253 9.29 -0.75 15.03
CA PRO A 253 8.91 0.65 14.87
C PRO A 253 10.01 1.50 14.23
N MET A 254 11.28 1.18 14.50
CA MET A 254 12.42 1.88 13.91
C MET A 254 12.54 1.62 12.40
N TYR A 255 12.14 0.44 11.92
CA TYR A 255 12.02 0.17 10.49
C TYR A 255 10.93 1.03 9.84
N ASP A 256 9.75 1.18 10.46
CA ASP A 256 8.69 2.08 9.94
C ASP A 256 9.21 3.53 9.81
N ILE A 257 10.01 3.99 10.79
CA ILE A 257 10.66 5.31 10.76
C ILE A 257 11.67 5.41 9.62
N LEU A 258 12.48 4.36 9.42
CA LEU A 258 13.47 4.29 8.34
C LEU A 258 12.82 4.52 6.97
N ILE A 259 11.70 3.83 6.71
CA ILE A 259 10.94 3.99 5.45
C ILE A 259 10.37 5.40 5.30
N SER A 260 9.98 6.02 6.42
CA SER A 260 9.48 7.40 6.46
C SER A 260 10.57 8.48 6.32
N ARG A 261 11.86 8.08 6.32
CA ARG A 261 13.07 8.91 6.16
C ARG A 261 13.27 10.00 7.21
N ASP A 262 12.87 9.74 8.44
CA ASP A 262 13.01 10.70 9.53
C ASP A 262 14.33 10.50 10.29
N LYS A 263 15.34 11.31 9.96
CA LYS A 263 16.69 11.20 10.55
C LYS A 263 16.71 11.51 12.04
N GLU A 264 15.98 12.54 12.47
CA GLU A 264 15.97 12.96 13.86
C GLU A 264 15.37 11.87 14.74
N LEU A 265 14.28 11.26 14.26
CA LEU A 265 13.61 10.19 14.96
C LEU A 265 14.43 8.89 14.99
N ILE A 266 15.16 8.56 13.91
CA ILE A 266 16.14 7.45 13.91
C ILE A 266 17.22 7.66 14.98
N LEU A 267 17.80 8.86 15.06
CA LEU A 267 18.81 9.17 16.07
C LEU A 267 18.25 9.11 17.49
N PHE A 268 17.03 9.62 17.70
CA PHE A 268 16.33 9.54 18.98
C PHE A 268 16.08 8.07 19.40
N PHE A 269 15.58 7.23 18.50
CA PHE A 269 15.40 5.80 18.77
C PHE A 269 16.74 5.14 19.12
N GLN A 270 17.78 5.38 18.33
CA GLN A 270 19.10 4.80 18.58
C GLN A 270 19.67 5.21 19.95
N GLN A 271 19.53 6.48 20.34
CA GLN A 271 19.94 6.99 21.66
C GLN A 271 19.22 6.28 22.82
N ASN A 272 17.98 5.86 22.59
CA ASN A 272 17.17 5.11 23.56
C ASN A 272 17.27 3.58 23.41
N GLY A 273 18.24 3.06 22.64
CA GLY A 273 18.46 1.62 22.46
C GLY A 273 17.56 0.94 21.41
N GLY A 274 16.92 1.74 20.55
CA GLY A 274 16.17 1.27 19.40
C GLY A 274 17.07 0.62 18.34
N VAL A 275 16.58 -0.45 17.72
CA VAL A 275 17.24 -1.14 16.61
C VAL A 275 16.30 -1.33 15.42
N ILE A 276 16.88 -1.32 14.22
CA ILE A 276 16.18 -1.68 13.00
C ILE A 276 16.07 -3.21 12.94
N GLU A 277 14.85 -3.73 13.02
CA GLU A 277 14.54 -5.14 12.77
C GLU A 277 13.61 -5.23 11.58
N ALA A 278 13.95 -6.14 10.66
CA ALA A 278 13.18 -6.49 9.49
C ALA A 278 13.67 -7.86 8.97
N PRO A 279 12.86 -8.62 8.22
CA PRO A 279 13.33 -9.83 7.58
C PRO A 279 14.59 -9.59 6.74
N HIS A 280 15.58 -10.46 6.85
CA HIS A 280 16.89 -10.30 6.20
C HIS A 280 16.76 -9.99 4.70
N GLN A 281 15.88 -10.70 3.99
CA GLN A 281 15.67 -10.46 2.56
C GLN A 281 15.16 -9.04 2.26
N VAL A 282 14.31 -8.48 3.12
CA VAL A 282 13.80 -7.12 2.95
C VAL A 282 14.92 -6.10 3.13
N MET A 283 15.81 -6.32 4.09
CA MET A 283 17.00 -5.48 4.28
C MET A 283 17.97 -5.58 3.10
N VAL A 284 18.22 -6.78 2.58
CA VAL A 284 19.01 -7.00 1.36
C VAL A 284 18.42 -6.20 0.19
N ASP A 285 17.12 -6.36 -0.06
CA ASP A 285 16.45 -5.71 -1.18
C ASP A 285 16.49 -4.17 -1.03
N LEU A 286 16.25 -3.65 0.17
CA LEU A 286 16.32 -2.22 0.48
C LEU A 286 17.71 -1.65 0.24
N ILE A 287 18.75 -2.28 0.81
CA ILE A 287 20.14 -1.82 0.73
C ILE A 287 20.62 -1.86 -0.72
N LEU A 288 20.45 -2.98 -1.42
CA LEU A 288 20.95 -3.13 -2.80
C LEU A 288 20.19 -2.24 -3.79
N THR A 289 18.88 -2.07 -3.60
CA THR A 289 18.08 -1.13 -4.40
C THR A 289 18.54 0.30 -4.17
N ALA A 290 18.86 0.67 -2.92
CA ALA A 290 19.40 2.00 -2.60
C ALA A 290 20.73 2.24 -3.32
N GLY A 291 21.62 1.25 -3.36
CA GLY A 291 22.86 1.30 -4.14
C GLY A 291 22.64 1.56 -5.61
N LEU A 292 21.75 0.77 -6.21
CA LEU A 292 21.45 0.85 -7.64
C LEU A 292 20.79 2.19 -8.03
N LYS A 293 19.90 2.71 -7.18
CA LYS A 293 19.21 4.00 -7.41
C LYS A 293 20.06 5.20 -7.00
N GLY A 294 21.18 4.99 -6.32
CA GLY A 294 22.02 6.06 -5.82
C GLY A 294 21.47 6.78 -4.57
N ASP A 295 20.62 6.11 -3.80
CA ASP A 295 19.96 6.65 -2.62
C ASP A 295 20.90 6.61 -1.40
N LEU A 296 21.79 7.59 -1.32
CA LEU A 296 22.71 7.71 -0.19
C LEU A 296 21.98 7.98 1.13
N GLN A 297 20.86 8.69 1.09
CA GLN A 297 20.13 9.11 2.29
C GLN A 297 19.63 7.89 3.08
N ILE A 298 19.03 6.90 2.42
CA ILE A 298 18.56 5.70 3.13
C ILE A 298 19.73 4.88 3.72
N LEU A 299 20.88 4.83 3.03
CA LEU A 299 22.08 4.16 3.54
C LEU A 299 22.66 4.88 4.78
N GLU A 300 22.68 6.21 4.78
CA GLU A 300 23.06 7.00 5.95
C GLU A 300 22.09 6.76 7.12
N LEU A 301 20.79 6.66 6.86
CA LEU A 301 19.79 6.36 7.89
C LEU A 301 19.97 4.95 8.46
N ILE A 302 20.21 3.93 7.62
CA ILE A 302 20.52 2.56 8.05
C ILE A 302 21.76 2.55 8.96
N PHE A 303 22.80 3.30 8.58
CA PHE A 303 23.99 3.46 9.40
C PHE A 303 23.68 4.15 10.73
N HIS A 304 22.95 5.26 10.71
CA HIS A 304 22.45 5.94 11.91
C HIS A 304 21.42 5.13 12.70
N GLY A 305 20.93 4.01 12.18
CA GLY A 305 20.09 3.07 12.91
C GLY A 305 20.85 1.92 13.54
N GLY A 306 22.19 1.93 13.47
CA GLY A 306 23.05 0.94 14.12
C GLY A 306 23.61 -0.15 13.21
N ILE A 307 23.13 -0.27 11.96
CA ILE A 307 23.67 -1.24 11.00
C ILE A 307 24.92 -0.66 10.35
N LYS A 308 26.07 -0.89 11.00
CA LYS A 308 27.38 -0.35 10.57
C LYS A 308 28.11 -1.22 9.56
N ASN A 309 27.83 -2.53 9.55
CA ASN A 309 28.45 -3.51 8.67
C ASN A 309 27.46 -3.89 7.56
N LEU A 310 27.86 -3.72 6.30
CA LEU A 310 26.99 -3.99 5.15
C LEU A 310 27.41 -5.22 4.34
N ASN A 311 28.37 -6.02 4.83
CA ASN A 311 28.93 -7.15 4.08
C ASN A 311 28.00 -8.34 3.95
N GLU A 312 27.12 -8.57 4.93
CA GLU A 312 26.21 -9.72 4.92
C GLU A 312 25.04 -9.57 3.92
N PHE A 313 24.79 -8.34 3.45
CA PHE A 313 23.68 -8.05 2.55
C PHE A 313 24.06 -8.27 1.09
N VAL A 314 23.88 -9.51 0.62
CA VAL A 314 24.12 -9.93 -0.77
C VAL A 314 22.86 -10.48 -1.42
N ASN A 315 22.72 -10.29 -2.73
CA ASN A 315 21.64 -10.93 -3.49
C ASN A 315 22.00 -12.38 -3.89
N VAL A 316 21.10 -13.02 -4.63
CA VAL A 316 21.26 -14.38 -5.19
C VAL A 316 22.46 -14.53 -6.13
N ASP A 317 22.97 -13.43 -6.69
CA ASP A 317 24.17 -13.40 -7.54
C ASP A 317 25.46 -13.12 -6.76
N SER A 318 25.40 -13.16 -5.42
CA SER A 318 26.49 -12.77 -4.52
C SER A 318 26.94 -11.32 -4.69
N ARG A 319 26.09 -10.46 -5.26
CA ARG A 319 26.38 -9.02 -5.37
C ARG A 319 25.99 -8.30 -4.09
N ASN A 320 26.96 -7.60 -3.53
CA ASN A 320 26.79 -6.66 -2.42
C ASN A 320 26.54 -5.21 -2.91
N ILE A 321 26.35 -4.30 -1.95
CA ILE A 321 26.08 -2.88 -2.22
C ILE A 321 27.17 -2.17 -3.04
N GLY A 322 28.43 -2.60 -2.90
CA GLY A 322 29.56 -2.08 -3.67
C GLY A 322 29.41 -2.35 -5.17
N HIS A 323 29.01 -3.57 -5.55
CA HIS A 323 28.73 -3.93 -6.94
C HIS A 323 27.58 -3.06 -7.50
N MET A 324 26.50 -2.88 -6.73
CA MET A 324 25.34 -2.10 -7.16
C MET A 324 25.68 -0.62 -7.36
N ALA A 325 26.47 -0.03 -6.45
CA ALA A 325 26.90 1.36 -6.54
C ALA A 325 27.83 1.62 -7.75
N VAL A 326 28.69 0.66 -8.09
CA VAL A 326 29.52 0.70 -9.30
C VAL A 326 28.66 0.65 -10.56
N MET A 327 27.66 -0.24 -10.61
CA MET A 327 26.71 -0.32 -11.73
C MET A 327 25.90 0.98 -11.90
N ALA A 328 25.60 1.66 -10.79
CA ALA A 328 24.94 2.96 -10.78
C ALA A 328 25.88 4.14 -11.08
N THR A 329 27.19 3.91 -11.19
CA THR A 329 28.23 4.94 -11.34
C THR A 329 28.19 6.01 -10.24
N ASN A 330 27.84 5.61 -9.01
CA ASN A 330 27.65 6.55 -7.91
C ASN A 330 28.86 6.59 -6.96
N SER A 331 29.76 7.55 -7.19
CA SER A 331 30.98 7.71 -6.39
C SER A 331 30.70 8.09 -4.93
N LYS A 332 29.58 8.77 -4.64
CA LYS A 332 29.21 9.15 -3.27
C LYS A 332 28.93 7.94 -2.38
N ILE A 333 28.25 6.93 -2.90
CA ILE A 333 28.00 5.68 -2.15
C ILE A 333 29.32 4.93 -1.94
N ILE A 334 30.20 4.87 -2.93
CA ILE A 334 31.53 4.25 -2.75
C ILE A 334 32.35 4.97 -1.67
N ARG A 335 32.33 6.31 -1.64
CA ARG A 335 32.96 7.10 -0.55
C ARG A 335 32.36 6.76 0.81
N PHE A 336 31.03 6.71 0.92
CA PHE A 336 30.36 6.33 2.16
C PHE A 336 30.74 4.92 2.62
N LEU A 337 30.76 3.94 1.72
CA LEU A 337 31.17 2.57 2.02
C LEU A 337 32.65 2.48 2.43
N ARG A 338 33.52 3.31 1.87
CA ARG A 338 34.96 3.30 2.17
C ARG A 338 35.30 3.99 3.49
N PHE A 339 34.70 5.15 3.76
CA PHE A 339 35.13 6.03 4.85
C PHE A 339 34.18 6.05 6.04
N THR A 340 32.95 5.55 5.90
CA THR A 340 31.91 5.65 6.93
C THR A 340 31.40 4.29 7.38
N ALA A 341 30.99 3.43 6.46
CA ALA A 341 30.51 2.07 6.79
C ALA A 341 31.66 1.06 6.89
N LYS A 342 31.46 -0.04 7.61
CA LYS A 342 32.33 -1.21 7.55
C LYS A 342 31.95 -2.03 6.32
N PHE A 343 32.83 -2.07 5.33
CA PHE A 343 32.55 -2.73 4.05
C PHE A 343 33.80 -3.38 3.43
N ASN A 344 33.65 -4.58 2.86
CA ASN A 344 34.68 -5.35 2.18
C ASN A 344 34.49 -5.26 0.66
N PHE A 345 35.42 -4.57 -0.01
CA PHE A 345 35.42 -4.46 -1.48
C PHE A 345 36.07 -5.65 -2.20
N SER A 346 36.59 -6.64 -1.47
CA SER A 346 37.25 -7.82 -2.05
C SER A 346 36.31 -9.00 -2.32
N GLU A 347 35.04 -8.90 -1.91
CA GLU A 347 34.04 -9.93 -2.20
C GLU A 347 33.75 -10.01 -3.70
N ARG A 348 33.61 -11.24 -4.21
CA ARG A 348 33.35 -11.53 -5.63
C ARG A 348 31.90 -11.92 -5.85
N ASP A 349 31.31 -11.41 -6.92
CA ASP A 349 30.01 -11.86 -7.39
C ASP A 349 30.07 -13.24 -8.04
N ARG A 350 28.92 -13.78 -8.48
CA ARG A 350 28.84 -15.11 -9.10
C ARG A 350 29.66 -15.27 -10.39
N TRP A 351 30.09 -14.18 -11.02
CA TRP A 351 30.95 -14.19 -12.21
C TRP A 351 32.43 -14.08 -11.84
N GLY A 352 32.74 -14.02 -10.55
CA GLY A 352 34.09 -13.88 -10.03
C GLY A 352 34.58 -12.44 -10.01
N ASN A 353 33.72 -11.45 -10.28
CA ASN A 353 34.15 -10.05 -10.32
C ASN A 353 33.95 -9.38 -8.96
N THR A 354 34.94 -8.61 -8.53
CA THR A 354 34.84 -7.62 -7.44
C THR A 354 34.17 -6.33 -7.94
N PRO A 355 33.75 -5.41 -7.04
CA PRO A 355 33.30 -4.07 -7.44
C PRO A 355 34.34 -3.32 -8.29
N TYR A 356 35.64 -3.49 -8.01
CA TYR A 356 36.71 -2.88 -8.79
C TYR A 356 36.79 -3.44 -10.22
N GLU A 357 36.77 -4.77 -10.36
CA GLU A 357 36.79 -5.42 -11.67
C GLU A 357 35.55 -5.04 -12.50
N ASN A 358 34.36 -4.97 -11.88
CA ASN A 358 33.15 -4.48 -12.55
C ASN A 358 33.29 -3.02 -13.01
N ALA A 359 33.98 -2.16 -12.25
CA ALA A 359 34.21 -0.77 -12.67
C ALA A 359 35.11 -0.69 -13.92
N ILE A 360 36.15 -1.53 -14.00
CA ILE A 360 37.01 -1.66 -15.18
C ILE A 360 36.21 -2.18 -16.38
N GLU A 361 35.35 -3.17 -16.19
CA GLU A 361 34.51 -3.72 -17.27
C GLU A 361 33.48 -2.71 -17.79
N ILE A 362 32.93 -1.86 -16.93
CA ILE A 362 32.07 -0.74 -17.32
C ILE A 362 32.87 0.28 -18.13
N LYS A 363 34.05 0.70 -17.64
CA LYS A 363 34.92 1.67 -18.35
C LYS A 363 35.35 1.16 -19.73
N SER A 364 35.64 -0.14 -19.84
CA SER A 364 35.98 -0.79 -21.12
C SER A 364 34.77 -1.11 -22.01
N LYS A 365 33.56 -0.71 -21.60
CA LYS A 365 32.29 -0.91 -22.32
C LYS A 365 31.92 -2.39 -22.53
N LYS A 366 32.52 -3.30 -21.76
CA LYS A 366 32.12 -4.72 -21.73
C LYS A 366 30.78 -4.90 -21.02
N ILE A 367 30.55 -4.12 -19.97
CA ILE A 367 29.25 -4.01 -19.28
C ILE A 367 28.59 -2.70 -19.72
N LYS A 368 27.35 -2.79 -20.23
CA LYS A 368 26.55 -1.60 -20.54
C LYS A 368 25.69 -1.23 -19.33
N VAL A 369 25.80 0.02 -18.88
CA VAL A 369 24.94 0.61 -17.84
C VAL A 369 24.08 1.71 -18.45
N GLN A 370 22.87 1.90 -17.92
CA GLN A 370 21.88 2.82 -18.51
C GLN A 370 22.31 4.30 -18.44
N ASN A 371 22.92 4.71 -17.33
CA ASN A 371 23.33 6.09 -17.07
C ASN A 371 24.82 6.14 -16.73
N LEU A 372 25.68 5.92 -17.72
CA LEU A 372 27.13 5.96 -17.53
C LEU A 372 27.59 7.41 -17.27
N ASN A 373 28.20 7.64 -16.11
CA ASN A 373 28.95 8.85 -15.83
C ASN A 373 30.46 8.52 -15.87
N ASP A 374 31.12 8.88 -16.97
CA ASP A 374 32.54 8.59 -17.19
C ASP A 374 33.45 9.22 -16.14
N VAL A 375 33.14 10.43 -15.66
CA VAL A 375 33.93 11.07 -14.60
C VAL A 375 33.78 10.32 -13.28
N ALA A 376 32.56 9.90 -12.94
CA ALA A 376 32.31 9.18 -11.71
C ALA A 376 32.90 7.77 -11.72
N ILE A 377 32.91 7.06 -12.87
CA ILE A 377 33.51 5.73 -12.94
C ILE A 377 35.04 5.79 -12.82
N GLU A 378 35.69 6.83 -13.36
CA GLU A 378 37.13 7.04 -13.15
C GLU A 378 37.46 7.30 -11.69
N GLU A 379 36.69 8.16 -11.04
CA GLU A 379 36.83 8.42 -9.60
C GLU A 379 36.65 7.15 -8.76
N ILE A 380 35.66 6.31 -9.11
CA ILE A 380 35.42 5.02 -8.46
C ILE A 380 36.62 4.08 -8.63
N ILE A 381 37.17 3.98 -9.84
CA ILE A 381 38.33 3.12 -10.12
C ILE A 381 39.52 3.58 -9.28
N GLU A 382 39.83 4.88 -9.24
CA GLU A 382 40.92 5.43 -8.42
C GLU A 382 40.71 5.11 -6.94
N MET A 383 39.48 5.29 -6.43
CA MET A 383 39.16 4.97 -5.04
C MET A 383 39.35 3.49 -4.74
N LEU A 384 38.86 2.59 -5.58
CA LEU A 384 38.89 1.16 -5.34
C LEU A 384 40.28 0.55 -5.57
N GLN A 385 41.07 1.09 -6.49
CA GLN A 385 42.43 0.62 -6.78
C GLN A 385 43.34 0.69 -5.55
N THR A 386 43.17 1.71 -4.71
CA THR A 386 43.97 1.88 -3.49
C THR A 386 43.66 0.86 -2.38
N ILE A 387 42.51 0.17 -2.43
CA ILE A 387 42.06 -0.74 -1.36
C ILE A 387 42.83 -2.07 -1.34
N GLY A 388 43.43 -2.48 -2.46
CA GLY A 388 44.28 -3.68 -2.53
C GLY A 388 45.72 -3.48 -2.05
N ASN A 389 46.11 -2.25 -1.72
CA ASN A 389 47.48 -1.87 -1.37
C ASN A 389 47.67 -1.45 0.11
N ASP A 390 46.58 -1.34 0.87
CA ASP A 390 46.54 -1.07 2.32
C ASP A 390 46.13 -2.35 3.07
#